data_AF-A0A944NG44-F1
#
_entry.id   AF-A0A944NG44-F1
#
_cell.length_a   1.000
_cell.length_b   1.000
_cell.length_c   1.000
_cell.angle_alpha   90.00
_cell.angle_beta   90.00
_cell.angle_gamma   90.00
#
_symmetry.space_group_name_H-M   'P 1'
#
loop_
_entity.id
_entity.type
_entity.pdbx_description
1 polymer ?
#
loop_
_entity_poly.entity_id
_entity_poly.type
_entity_poly.pdbx_seq_one_letter_code
_entity_poly.pdbx_strand_id
1 'polypeptide(L)' 'MQTSKIVMILGLSIFVIGGFLYFAERFGLHFGNLPGDIKIVRENFTCAFPIVTSIIISILATIILNLILRGLNK' A
#
# COMPACT_ATOMS: atom_id res chain seq x y z
N MET A 1 0.91 -3.64 -30.71
CA MET A 1 -0.05 -3.83 -29.59
C MET A 1 0.59 -4.04 -28.21
N GLN A 2 1.91 -4.14 -28.05
CA GLN A 2 2.54 -4.30 -26.72
C GLN A 2 2.65 -2.98 -25.93
N THR A 3 2.90 -1.87 -26.61
CA THR A 3 3.08 -0.54 -25.97
C THR A 3 1.85 -0.10 -25.19
N SER A 4 0.64 -0.40 -25.69
CA SER A 4 -0.62 -0.08 -25.02
C SER A 4 -0.80 -0.82 -23.69
N LYS A 5 -0.38 -2.10 -23.62
CA LYS A 5 -0.43 -2.90 -22.38
C LYS A 5 0.50 -2.33 -21.30
N ILE A 6 1.71 -1.92 -21.71
CA ILE A 6 2.70 -1.34 -20.81
C ILE A 6 2.18 -0.04 -20.21
N VAL A 7 1.61 0.84 -21.04
CA VAL A 7 1.03 2.12 -20.57
C VAL A 7 -0.14 1.89 -19.61
N MET A 8 -1.00 0.89 -19.85
CA MET A 8 -2.08 0.53 -18.91
C MET A 8 -1.54 0.01 -17.57
N ILE A 9 -0.52 -0.85 -17.57
CA ILE A 9 0.10 -1.37 -16.34
C ILE A 9 0.77 -0.24 -15.54
N LEU A 10 1.45 0.68 -16.23
CA LEU A 10 2.10 1.83 -15.62
C LEU A 10 1.08 2.78 -14.99
N GLY A 11 0.01 3.11 -15.72
CA GLY A 11 -1.08 3.95 -15.21
C GLY A 11 -1.79 3.32 -14.00
N LEU A 12 -2.05 2.02 -14.04
CA LEU A 12 -2.64 1.31 -12.90
C LEU A 12 -1.70 1.29 -11.69
N SER A 13 -0.41 1.11 -11.89
CA SER A 13 0.58 1.13 -10.80
C SER A 13 0.65 2.51 -10.13
N ILE A 14 0.65 3.59 -10.92
CA ILE A 14 0.63 4.96 -10.39
C ILE A 14 -0.68 5.24 -9.65
N PHE A 15 -1.83 4.80 -10.18
CA PHE A 15 -3.12 4.95 -9.52
C PHE A 15 -3.17 4.22 -8.17
N VAL A 16 -2.62 3.00 -8.10
CA VAL A 16 -2.52 2.24 -6.85
C VAL A 16 -1.62 2.94 -5.84
N ILE A 17 -0.44 3.43 -6.27
CA ILE A 17 0.49 4.15 -5.40
C ILE A 17 -0.14 5.45 -4.90
N GLY A 18 -0.75 6.24 -5.78
CA GLY A 18 -1.44 7.48 -5.42
C GLY A 18 -2.64 7.25 -4.52
N GLY A 19 -3.43 6.20 -4.77
CA GLY A 19 -4.53 5.77 -3.91
C GLY A 19 -4.04 5.33 -2.53
N PHE A 20 -2.90 4.64 -2.46
CA PHE A 20 -2.27 4.26 -1.20
C PHE A 20 -1.75 5.47 -0.42
N LEU A 21 -1.09 6.43 -1.07
CA LEU A 21 -0.67 7.71 -0.48
C LEU A 21 -1.87 8.52 0.02
N TYR A 22 -2.95 8.61 -0.76
CA TYR A 22 -4.18 9.28 -0.35
C TYR A 22 -4.83 8.56 0.84
N PHE A 23 -4.87 7.23 0.86
CA PHE A 23 -5.38 6.48 2.02
C PHE A 23 -4.46 6.65 3.23
N ALA A 24 -3.14 6.66 3.06
CA ALA A 24 -2.16 6.90 4.11
C ALA A 24 -2.36 8.29 4.76
N GLU A 25 -2.62 9.33 3.97
CA GLU A 25 -2.95 10.66 4.46
C GLU A 25 -4.36 10.71 5.09
N ARG A 26 -5.37 10.10 4.45
CA ARG A 26 -6.77 10.11 4.87
C ARG A 26 -7.04 9.29 6.13
N PHE A 27 -6.35 8.17 6.31
CA PHE A 27 -6.39 7.38 7.54
C PHE A 27 -5.63 8.05 8.69
N GLY A 28 -4.97 9.18 8.43
CA GLY A 28 -4.33 9.94 9.48
C GLY A 28 -3.08 9.24 9.99
N LEU A 29 -2.15 8.86 9.09
CA LEU A 29 -0.75 8.65 9.47
C LEU A 29 -0.08 9.96 9.96
N HIS A 30 -0.77 10.73 10.79
CA HIS A 30 -0.14 11.60 11.78
C HIS A 30 0.57 10.71 12.79
N PHE A 31 1.74 10.16 12.44
CA PHE A 31 2.69 9.49 13.35
C PHE A 31 2.04 8.88 14.63
N GLY A 32 1.04 8.04 14.38
CA GLY A 32 0.29 7.20 15.29
C GLY A 32 -0.79 7.80 16.20
N ASN A 33 -2.00 7.90 15.67
CA ASN A 33 -3.23 7.59 16.38
C ASN A 33 -4.28 7.06 15.39
N LEU A 34 -4.00 5.90 14.77
CA LEU A 34 -5.01 5.17 14.00
C LEU A 34 -5.80 4.25 14.94
N PRO A 35 -7.14 4.28 14.96
CA PRO A 35 -7.95 3.26 15.61
C PRO A 35 -7.79 1.95 14.80
N GLY A 36 -6.90 1.06 15.27
CA GLY A 36 -6.52 -0.18 14.61
C GLY A 36 -5.01 -0.41 14.53
N ASP A 37 -4.20 0.63 14.73
CA ASP A 37 -2.75 0.52 14.95
C ASP A 37 -2.54 0.32 16.46
N ILE A 38 -1.98 -0.83 16.85
CA ILE A 38 -1.82 -1.14 18.27
C ILE A 38 -0.64 -0.31 18.77
N LYS A 39 -0.93 0.90 19.24
CA LYS A 39 0.01 1.76 19.94
C LYS A 39 -0.04 1.44 21.43
N ILE A 40 0.91 0.62 21.88
CA ILE A 40 1.15 0.40 23.30
C ILE A 40 2.10 1.49 23.76
N VAL A 41 1.55 2.52 24.40
CA VAL A 41 2.30 3.59 25.05
C VAL A 41 2.39 3.27 26.55
N ARG A 42 3.59 3.00 27.05
CA ARG A 42 3.95 2.92 28.47
C ARG A 42 4.97 4.01 28.80
N GLU A 43 5.14 4.34 30.08
CA GLU A 43 5.96 5.46 30.59
C GLU A 43 7.40 5.59 30.02
N ASN A 44 7.99 4.52 29.47
CA ASN A 44 9.29 4.55 28.79
C ASN A 44 9.32 3.80 27.43
N PHE A 45 8.18 3.31 26.93
CA PHE A 45 8.15 2.47 25.71
C PHE A 45 6.92 2.79 24.85
N THR A 46 7.16 3.11 23.58
CA THR A 46 6.10 3.27 22.57
C THR A 46 6.31 2.21 21.50
N CYS A 47 5.50 1.15 21.50
CA CYS A 47 5.46 0.18 20.41
C CYS A 47 4.20 0.43 19.57
N ALA A 48 4.38 0.81 18.31
CA ALA A 48 3.31 0.89 17.33
C ALA A 48 3.38 -0.33 16.41
N PHE A 49 2.28 -1.10 16.33
CA PHE A 49 2.15 -2.24 15.42
C PHE A 49 1.15 -1.90 14.31
N PRO A 50 1.65 -1.45 13.15
CA PRO A 50 0.82 -1.03 12.04
C PRO A 50 0.41 -2.26 11.21
N ILE A 51 -0.41 -3.13 11.82
CA ILE A 51 -0.85 -4.41 11.23
C ILE A 51 -1.69 -4.15 9.99
N VAL A 52 -2.60 -3.18 10.08
CA VAL A 52 -3.51 -2.81 8.98
C VAL A 52 -2.73 -2.29 7.77
N THR A 53 -1.69 -1.48 7.98
CA THR A 53 -0.88 -0.97 6.86
C THR A 53 -0.07 -2.08 6.20
N SER A 54 0.51 -3.00 6.99
CA SER A 54 1.26 -4.15 6.46
C SER A 54 0.38 -5.07 5.60
N ILE A 55 -0.87 -5.30 6.01
CA ILE A 55 -1.83 -6.10 5.24
C ILE A 55 -2.17 -5.41 3.91
N ILE A 56 -2.47 -4.10 3.94
CA ILE A 56 -2.81 -3.35 2.72
C ILE A 56 -1.61 -3.33 1.75
N ILE A 57 -0.41 -3.05 2.25
CA ILE A 57 0.83 -3.06 1.45
C ILE A 57 1.03 -4.43 0.81
N SER A 58 0.85 -5.52 1.57
CA SER A 58 1.03 -6.88 1.07
C SER A 58 0.06 -7.23 -0.06
N ILE A 59 -1.22 -6.88 0.10
CA ILE A 59 -2.26 -7.12 -0.93
C ILE A 59 -1.94 -6.31 -2.19
N LEU A 60 -1.62 -5.03 -2.05
CA LEU A 60 -1.28 -4.15 -3.17
C LEU A 60 -0.04 -4.65 -3.93
N ALA A 61 1.03 -4.97 -3.20
CA ALA A 61 2.26 -5.50 -3.78
C ALA A 61 1.99 -6.79 -4.56
N THR A 62 1.17 -7.68 -4.01
CA THR A 62 0.79 -8.94 -4.65
C THR A 62 -0.01 -8.70 -5.94
N ILE A 63 -0.97 -7.78 -5.93
CA ILE A 63 -1.77 -7.43 -7.12
C ILE A 63 -0.87 -6.84 -8.21
N ILE A 64 0.02 -5.90 -7.85
CA ILE A 64 0.95 -5.27 -8.79
C ILE A 64 1.89 -6.32 -9.39
N LEU A 65 2.55 -7.15 -8.56
CA LEU A 65 3.45 -8.19 -9.05
C LEU A 65 2.71 -9.16 -9.98
N ASN A 66 1.51 -9.59 -9.61
CA ASN A 66 0.75 -10.54 -10.41
C ASN A 66 0.34 -9.94 -11.76
N LEU A 67 -0.04 -8.66 -11.80
CA LEU A 67 -0.35 -7.95 -13.05
C LEU A 67 0.89 -7.80 -13.95
N ILE A 68 2.04 -7.46 -13.39
CA ILE A 68 3.30 -7.35 -14.13
C ILE A 68 3.72 -8.72 -14.67
N LEU A 69 3.76 -9.75 -13.82
CA LEU A 69 4.13 -11.11 -14.20
C LEU A 69 3.20 -11.68 -15.27
N ARG A 70 1.88 -11.48 -15.13
CA ARG A 70 0.89 -11.94 -16.11
C ARG A 70 0.94 -11.14 -17.41
N GLY A 71 1.32 -9.86 -17.36
CA GLY A 71 1.54 -9.01 -18.53
C GLY A 71 2.83 -9.35 -19.28
N LEU A 72 3.89 -9.75 -18.58
CA LEU A 72 5.17 -10.17 -19.15
C LEU A 72 5.12 -11.57 -19.78
N ASN A 73 4.34 -12.49 -19.21
CA ASN A 73 4.21 -13.86 -19.71
C ASN A 73 3.30 -13.99 -20.96
N LYS A 74 2.91 -12.89 -21.62
CA LYS A 74 1.89 -12.88 -22.68
C LYS A 74 2.12 -11.86 -23.80
#